data_AF-A0A0J7JCQ3-F1
#
_entry.id   AF-A0A0J7JCQ3-F1
#
_cell.length_a   1.000
_cell.length_b   1.000
_cell.length_c   1.000
_cell.angle_alpha   90.00
_cell.angle_beta   90.00
_cell.angle_gamma   90.00
#
_symmetry.space_group_name_H-M   'P 1'
#
loop_
_entity.id
_entity.type
_entity.pdbx_description
1 polymer ?
#
loop_
_entity_poly.entity_id
_entity_poly.type
_entity_poly.pdbx_seq_one_letter_code
_entity_poly.pdbx_strand_id
1 'polypeptide(L)' 'MNALKYEAAKARKFRRLSAMAGTSLVSLFGATAANAADWTTVTGAIDFSGEITAVTAIVGVLAGFYVVRKGARLLLSMLK' A
#
# COMPACT_ATOMS: atom_id res chain seq x y z
N MET A 1 -25.61 -54.11 24.90
CA MET A 1 -25.88 -52.94 24.01
C MET A 1 -25.64 -51.57 24.66
N ASN A 2 -24.85 -51.43 25.75
CA ASN A 2 -24.74 -50.15 26.49
C ASN A 2 -23.37 -49.45 26.44
N ALA A 3 -22.27 -50.14 26.10
CA ALA A 3 -20.93 -49.54 26.06
C ALA A 3 -20.70 -48.60 24.87
N LEU A 4 -21.20 -48.99 23.67
CA LEU A 4 -21.03 -48.19 22.45
C LEU A 4 -21.75 -46.83 22.49
N LYS A 5 -22.89 -46.75 23.22
CA LYS A 5 -23.62 -45.49 23.40
C LYS A 5 -22.90 -44.52 24.33
N TYR A 6 -22.16 -45.05 25.31
CA TYR A 6 -21.40 -44.25 26.28
C TYR A 6 -20.14 -43.63 25.65
N GLU A 7 -19.40 -44.43 24.88
CA GLU A 7 -18.25 -43.99 24.08
C GLU A 7 -18.66 -42.90 23.06
N ALA A 8 -19.79 -43.09 22.38
CA ALA A 8 -20.32 -42.11 21.43
C ALA A 8 -20.75 -40.79 22.09
N ALA A 9 -21.24 -40.82 23.32
CA ALA A 9 -21.59 -39.61 24.08
C ALA A 9 -20.33 -38.84 24.52
N LYS A 10 -19.28 -39.54 24.93
CA LYS A 10 -17.99 -38.95 25.32
C LYS A 10 -17.31 -38.26 24.14
N ALA A 11 -17.30 -38.90 22.96
CA ALA A 11 -16.75 -38.33 21.73
C ALA A 11 -17.44 -37.01 21.30
N ARG A 12 -18.76 -36.90 21.48
CA ARG A 12 -19.50 -35.65 21.16
C ARG A 12 -19.14 -34.50 22.11
N LYS A 13 -18.88 -34.77 23.38
CA LYS A 13 -18.48 -33.76 24.37
C LYS A 13 -17.11 -33.18 24.03
N PHE A 14 -16.14 -34.03 23.70
CA PHE A 14 -14.79 -33.57 23.32
C PHE A 14 -14.76 -32.83 21.98
N ARG A 15 -15.62 -33.21 21.00
CA ARG A 15 -15.73 -32.50 19.71
C ARG A 15 -16.29 -31.07 19.84
N ARG A 16 -17.14 -30.82 20.85
CA ARG A 16 -17.66 -29.47 21.13
C ARG A 16 -16.61 -28.58 21.77
N LEU A 17 -15.79 -29.13 22.66
CA LEU A 17 -14.70 -28.40 23.32
C LEU A 17 -13.60 -27.98 22.32
N SER A 18 -13.22 -28.87 21.40
CA SER A 18 -12.23 -28.55 20.37
C SER A 18 -12.73 -27.48 19.39
N ALA A 19 -14.02 -27.49 19.06
CA ALA A 19 -14.62 -26.47 18.20
C ALA A 19 -14.65 -25.09 18.87
N MET A 20 -14.99 -25.02 20.17
CA MET A 20 -14.98 -23.76 20.92
C MET A 20 -13.57 -23.19 21.10
N ALA A 21 -12.57 -24.07 21.34
CA ALA A 21 -11.16 -23.67 21.43
C ALA A 21 -10.59 -23.16 20.09
N GLY A 22 -11.04 -23.73 18.96
CA GLY A 22 -10.65 -23.25 17.63
C GLY A 22 -11.18 -21.86 17.32
N THR A 23 -12.44 -21.57 17.70
CA THR A 23 -13.06 -20.26 17.46
C THR A 23 -12.45 -19.13 18.28
N SER A 24 -12.01 -19.40 19.51
CA SER A 24 -11.37 -18.38 20.36
C SER A 24 -9.94 -18.05 19.92
N LEU A 25 -9.19 -19.01 19.39
CA LEU A 25 -7.88 -18.76 18.82
C LEU A 25 -7.96 -17.91 17.53
N VAL A 26 -8.94 -18.19 16.67
CA VAL A 26 -9.17 -17.40 15.45
C VAL A 26 -9.58 -15.96 15.78
N SER A 27 -10.38 -15.72 16.83
CA SER A 27 -10.74 -14.34 17.21
C SER A 27 -9.54 -13.56 17.78
N LEU A 28 -8.59 -14.22 18.45
CA LEU A 28 -7.43 -13.57 19.04
C LEU A 28 -6.38 -13.20 17.97
N PHE A 29 -6.14 -14.08 16.98
CA PHE A 29 -5.21 -13.81 15.87
C PHE A 29 -5.84 -12.98 14.73
N GLY A 30 -7.17 -13.00 14.59
CA GLY A 30 -7.90 -12.18 13.63
C GLY A 30 -8.00 -10.70 14.04
N ALA A 31 -7.90 -10.39 15.34
CA ALA A 31 -7.94 -9.03 15.86
C ALA A 31 -6.73 -8.16 15.45
N THR A 32 -5.60 -8.78 15.09
CA THR A 32 -4.41 -8.07 14.61
C THR A 32 -4.56 -7.47 13.22
N ALA A 33 -5.42 -8.04 12.35
CA ALA A 33 -5.69 -7.49 11.02
C ALA A 33 -6.59 -6.24 11.07
N ALA A 34 -7.43 -6.11 12.10
CA ALA A 34 -8.27 -4.93 12.32
C ALA A 34 -7.49 -3.72 12.90
N ASN A 35 -6.25 -3.93 13.33
CA ASN A 35 -5.35 -2.90 13.87
C ASN A 35 -4.13 -2.68 12.96
N ALA A 36 -4.27 -2.92 11.64
CA ALA A 36 -3.27 -2.45 10.70
C ALA A 36 -3.20 -0.92 10.82
N ALA A 37 -2.03 -0.39 11.17
CA ALA A 37 -1.83 1.04 11.31
C ALA A 37 -2.08 1.72 9.96
N ASP A 38 -3.17 2.48 9.87
CA ASP A 38 -3.50 3.27 8.71
C ASP A 38 -2.67 4.55 8.70
N TRP A 39 -1.65 4.56 7.86
CA TRP A 39 -0.77 5.71 7.66
C TRP A 39 -1.27 6.65 6.56
N THR A 40 -2.42 6.37 5.94
CA THR A 40 -2.97 7.18 4.85
C THR A 40 -3.20 8.62 5.31
N THR A 41 -3.57 8.84 6.56
CA THR A 41 -3.71 10.18 7.15
C THR A 41 -2.37 10.91 7.28
N VAL A 42 -1.26 10.17 7.46
CA VAL A 42 0.09 10.73 7.63
C VAL A 42 0.76 10.99 6.28
N THR A 43 0.59 10.10 5.31
CA THR A 43 1.25 10.20 3.99
C THR A 43 0.38 10.82 2.91
N GLY A 44 -0.95 10.74 3.02
CA GLY A 44 -1.89 11.29 2.04
C GLY A 44 -1.98 12.82 2.05
N ALA A 45 -1.53 13.47 3.14
CA ALA A 45 -1.44 14.92 3.24
C ALA A 45 -0.14 15.50 2.63
N ILE A 46 0.80 14.66 2.22
CA ILE A 46 2.05 15.10 1.60
C ILE A 46 1.76 15.34 0.10
N ASP A 47 1.57 16.61 -0.25
CA ASP A 47 1.45 17.06 -1.64
C ASP A 47 2.76 17.72 -2.10
N PHE A 48 3.26 17.29 -3.26
CA PHE A 48 4.45 17.85 -3.92
C PHE A 48 4.10 18.61 -5.22
N SER A 49 2.82 18.82 -5.49
CA SER A 49 2.34 19.47 -6.72
C SER A 49 2.96 20.85 -6.95
N GLY A 50 3.15 21.62 -5.88
CA GLY A 50 3.80 22.93 -5.93
C GLY A 50 5.27 22.85 -6.33
N GLU A 51 6.02 21.93 -5.72
CA GLU A 51 7.44 21.69 -5.99
C GLU A 51 7.63 21.16 -7.42
N ILE A 52 6.78 20.22 -7.85
CA ILE A 52 6.80 19.69 -9.23
C ILE A 52 6.56 20.82 -10.22
N THR A 53 5.59 21.70 -9.95
CA THR A 53 5.29 22.86 -10.82
C THR A 53 6.47 23.82 -10.90
N ALA A 54 7.11 24.13 -9.76
CA ALA A 54 8.26 25.01 -9.70
C ALA A 54 9.46 24.44 -10.48
N VAL A 55 9.79 23.16 -10.29
CA VAL A 55 10.89 22.50 -11.00
C VAL A 55 10.60 22.46 -12.50
N THR A 56 9.38 22.09 -12.90
CA THR A 56 8.98 22.03 -14.30
C THR A 56 9.09 23.41 -14.97
N ALA A 57 8.69 24.47 -14.28
CA ALA A 57 8.81 25.84 -14.79
C ALA A 57 10.28 26.24 -15.03
N ILE A 58 11.17 25.96 -14.06
CA ILE A 58 12.61 26.26 -14.19
C ILE A 58 13.23 25.49 -15.35
N VAL A 59 12.95 24.18 -15.45
CA VAL A 59 13.45 23.33 -16.53
C VAL A 59 12.94 23.82 -17.88
N GLY A 60 11.67 24.22 -17.98
CA GLY A 60 11.08 24.78 -19.20
C GLY A 60 11.81 26.04 -19.68
N VAL A 61 12.12 26.97 -18.77
CA VAL A 61 12.87 28.20 -19.10
C VAL A 61 14.28 27.87 -19.59
N LEU A 62 15.00 26.99 -18.89
CA LEU A 62 16.36 26.60 -19.26
C LEU A 62 16.40 25.87 -20.61
N ALA A 63 15.45 24.96 -20.84
CA ALA A 63 15.32 24.25 -22.10
C ALA A 63 15.01 25.22 -23.25
N GLY A 64 14.07 26.15 -23.05
CA GLY A 64 13.74 27.18 -24.03
C GLY A 64 14.96 28.04 -24.40
N PHE A 65 15.69 28.53 -23.40
CA PHE A 65 16.92 29.29 -23.63
C PHE A 65 17.99 28.49 -24.40
N TYR A 66 18.17 27.21 -24.06
CA TYR A 66 19.10 26.33 -24.76
C TYR A 66 18.73 26.17 -26.24
N VAL A 67 17.45 25.92 -26.54
CA VAL A 67 16.95 25.75 -27.91
C VAL A 67 17.18 27.03 -28.72
N VAL A 68 16.80 28.19 -28.17
CA VAL A 68 17.01 29.49 -28.84
C VAL A 68 18.49 29.73 -29.12
N ARG A 69 19.36 29.51 -28.13
CA ARG A 69 20.81 29.70 -28.29
C ARG A 69 21.39 28.77 -29.36
N LYS A 70 20.97 27.50 -29.37
CA LYS A 70 21.46 26.52 -30.34
C LYS A 70 20.96 26.83 -31.75
N GLY A 71 19.68 27.21 -31.89
CA GLY A 71 19.10 27.66 -33.16
C GLY A 71 19.80 28.89 -33.71
N ALA A 72 20.03 29.91 -32.87
CA ALA A 72 20.75 31.11 -33.27
C ALA A 72 22.19 30.81 -33.75
N ARG A 73 22.90 29.92 -33.06
CA ARG A 73 24.25 29.50 -33.49
C ARG A 73 24.25 28.77 -34.82
N LEU A 74 23.25 27.92 -35.06
CA LEU A 74 23.09 27.23 -36.34
C LEU A 74 22.89 28.24 -37.47
N LEU A 75 21.95 29.19 -37.30
CA LEU A 75 21.69 30.23 -38.30
C LEU A 75 22.94 31.08 -38.59
N LEU A 76 23.65 31.50 -37.54
CA LEU A 76 24.90 32.25 -37.67
C LEU A 76 26.01 31.44 -38.36
N SER A 77 26.00 30.11 -38.25
CA SER A 77 26.97 29.25 -38.94
C SER A 77 26.69 29.10 -40.42
N MET A 78 25.46 29.36 -40.88
CA MET A 78 25.07 29.30 -42.29
C MET A 78 25.31 30.63 -43.03
N LEU A 79 25.50 31.72 -42.28
CA LEU A 79 25.81 33.06 -42.80
C LEU A 79 27.31 33.31 -42.97
N LYS A 80 28.15 32.37 -42.55
CA LYS A 80 29.60 32.34 -42.79
C LYS A 80 29.90 31.42 -43.95
#